data_AF-A0AAD7XU32-F1
#
_entry.id   AF-A0AAD7XU32-F1
#
_cell.length_a   1.000
_cell.length_b   1.000
_cell.length_c   1.000
_cell.angle_alpha   90.00
_cell.angle_beta   90.00
_cell.angle_gamma   90.00
#
_symmetry.space_group_name_H-M   'P 1'
#
loop_
_entity.id
_entity.type
_entity.pdbx_description
1 polymer ?
#
loop_
_entity_poly.entity_id
_entity_poly.type
_entity_poly.pdbx_seq_one_letter_code
_entity_poly.pdbx_strand_id
1 'polypeptide(L)'
;MTFVENFPEGFFFIRCKEAPMAVDVHGGGMTNDATIIIWQQKMVDSINQLIICRYPVLDIKGGEMKKDKAIIQYARKAGLATNQRWSYLDGYIFPTAAPHLVLDIRNGDDYKESSHLFLNTKNPNSASQQWVIEPFEDHRSNQDLELLRPPPSKKHFEFPSPEQLCDYYRLVYLEKQKEVTDQALAGAAAFKGLKLLVVEQRKKGEPINSDGARDMLKGMVIQEAKLLISHYRSSAVSQQQLVDIVRGAEQAAASYFSREYEQQ
;
A
#
# COMPACT_ATOMS: atom_id res chain seq x y z
N MET A 1 -0.21 0.35 27.77
CA MET A 1 -0.43 0.51 26.32
C MET A 1 -0.19 1.96 25.98
N THR A 2 0.57 2.23 24.93
CA THR A 2 0.85 3.58 24.47
C THR A 2 -0.11 3.87 23.32
N PHE A 3 -0.90 4.94 23.44
CA PHE A 3 -1.77 5.40 22.35
C PHE A 3 -1.20 6.70 21.77
N VAL A 4 -1.37 6.88 20.46
CA VAL A 4 -0.85 8.04 19.74
C VAL A 4 -1.99 8.84 19.10
N GLU A 5 -1.78 10.16 18.99
CA GLU A 5 -2.75 11.11 18.42
C GLU A 5 -2.64 11.25 16.89
N ASN A 6 -1.68 10.56 16.27
CA ASN A 6 -1.47 10.54 14.82
C ASN A 6 -1.12 9.12 14.38
N PHE A 7 -1.33 8.80 13.10
CA PHE A 7 -0.85 7.51 12.56
C PHE A 7 0.68 7.42 12.72
N PRO A 8 1.19 6.40 13.45
CA PRO A 8 2.63 6.24 13.63
C PRO A 8 3.28 5.73 12.35
N GLU A 9 4.60 5.89 12.26
CA GLU A 9 5.37 5.12 11.28
C GLU A 9 5.42 3.65 11.70
N GLY A 10 5.29 2.73 10.73
CA GLY A 10 5.33 1.29 10.99
C GLY A 10 3.96 0.65 11.15
N PHE A 11 3.89 -0.39 11.98
CA PHE A 11 2.69 -1.18 12.22
C PHE A 11 1.95 -0.67 13.45
N PHE A 12 0.63 -0.73 13.40
CA PHE A 12 -0.20 -0.36 14.52
C PHE A 12 -1.53 -1.11 14.47
N PHE A 13 -2.15 -1.24 15.63
CA PHE A 13 -3.54 -1.64 15.73
C PHE A 13 -4.44 -0.41 15.67
N ILE A 14 -5.56 -0.56 14.97
CA ILE A 14 -6.70 0.35 15.08
C ILE A 14 -7.71 -0.34 15.99
N ARG A 15 -7.98 0.24 17.16
CA ARG A 15 -8.81 -0.37 18.19
C ARG A 15 -10.06 0.45 18.46
N CYS A 16 -11.14 -0.23 18.80
CA CYS A 16 -12.33 0.42 19.32
C CYS A 16 -11.99 1.06 20.67
N LYS A 17 -12.42 2.30 20.89
CA LYS A 17 -12.13 3.02 22.14
C LYS A 17 -12.85 2.43 23.36
N GLU A 18 -14.10 1.99 23.18
CA GLU A 18 -14.98 1.52 24.25
C GLU A 18 -15.09 -0.02 24.34
N ALA A 19 -14.41 -0.76 23.48
CA ALA A 19 -14.51 -2.22 23.41
C ALA A 19 -13.15 -2.89 23.15
N PRO A 20 -12.93 -4.13 23.63
CA PRO A 20 -11.68 -4.88 23.39
C PRO A 20 -11.60 -5.46 21.96
N MET A 21 -12.05 -4.68 20.97
CA MET A 21 -12.12 -5.06 19.57
C MET A 21 -11.09 -4.26 18.75
N ALA A 22 -10.55 -4.88 17.72
CA ALA A 22 -9.62 -4.30 16.77
C ALA A 22 -10.15 -4.45 15.34
N VAL A 23 -9.70 -3.56 14.46
CA VAL A 23 -9.89 -3.69 13.02
C VAL A 23 -9.18 -4.96 12.55
N ASP A 24 -9.86 -5.76 11.75
CA ASP A 24 -9.41 -7.08 11.31
C ASP A 24 -9.80 -7.31 9.85
N VAL A 25 -8.88 -7.89 9.09
CA VAL A 25 -9.15 -8.38 7.73
C VAL A 25 -9.80 -9.75 7.84
N HIS A 26 -11.08 -9.83 7.44
CA HIS A 26 -11.88 -11.03 7.63
C HIS A 26 -11.21 -12.27 7.01
N GLY A 27 -11.00 -13.30 7.84
CA GLY A 27 -10.34 -14.54 7.44
C GLY A 27 -8.87 -14.40 7.03
N GLY A 28 -8.24 -13.25 7.31
CA GLY A 28 -6.85 -12.97 6.90
C GLY A 28 -6.66 -12.85 5.39
N GLY A 29 -7.72 -12.48 4.65
CA GLY A 29 -7.67 -12.40 3.19
C GLY A 29 -6.58 -11.43 2.70
N MET A 30 -5.69 -11.90 1.83
CA MET A 30 -4.60 -11.08 1.25
C MET A 30 -4.94 -10.48 -0.12
N THR A 31 -6.15 -10.74 -0.62
CA THR A 31 -6.61 -10.28 -1.93
C THR A 31 -7.28 -8.90 -1.84
N ASN A 32 -7.37 -8.24 -2.99
CA ASN A 32 -8.26 -7.09 -3.15
C ASN A 32 -9.69 -7.46 -2.77
N ASP A 33 -10.44 -6.45 -2.32
CA ASP A 33 -11.83 -6.55 -1.88
C ASP A 33 -12.06 -7.43 -0.64
N ALA A 34 -11.00 -7.85 0.06
CA ALA A 34 -11.16 -8.53 1.35
C ALA A 34 -11.88 -7.59 2.33
N THR A 35 -12.85 -8.15 3.05
CA THR A 35 -13.74 -7.36 3.90
C THR A 35 -13.02 -6.97 5.18
N ILE A 36 -13.20 -5.71 5.60
CA ILE A 36 -12.71 -5.24 6.89
C ILE A 36 -13.85 -5.30 7.92
N ILE A 37 -13.55 -5.89 9.06
CA ILE A 37 -14.46 -6.10 10.17
C ILE A 37 -13.81 -5.62 11.48
N ILE A 38 -14.57 -5.71 12.57
CA ILE A 38 -14.00 -5.76 13.92
C ILE A 38 -13.92 -7.20 14.43
N TRP A 39 -12.89 -7.49 15.22
CA TRP A 39 -12.68 -8.78 15.88
C TRP A 39 -12.03 -8.57 17.25
N GLN A 40 -12.14 -9.54 18.15
CA GLN A 40 -11.43 -9.50 19.44
C GLN A 40 -9.93 -9.28 19.19
N GLN A 41 -9.31 -8.38 19.95
CA GLN A 41 -7.87 -8.14 19.80
C GLN A 41 -7.08 -9.43 20.08
N LYS A 42 -6.26 -9.81 19.11
CA LYS A 42 -5.39 -10.98 19.20
C LYS A 42 -4.04 -10.58 19.79
N MET A 43 -3.58 -11.35 20.78
CA MET A 43 -2.24 -11.20 21.37
C MET A 43 -1.17 -12.02 20.63
N VAL A 44 -1.60 -12.98 19.80
CA VAL A 44 -0.78 -13.86 18.97
C VAL A 44 -1.46 -14.02 17.61
N ASP A 45 -0.69 -14.23 16.54
CA ASP A 45 -1.22 -14.36 15.17
C ASP A 45 -2.14 -13.19 14.75
N SER A 46 -1.71 -11.98 15.11
CA SER A 46 -2.48 -10.74 14.96
C SER A 46 -2.18 -9.98 13.67
N ILE A 47 -1.51 -10.62 12.69
CA ILE A 47 -1.06 -9.98 11.44
C ILE A 47 -2.22 -9.37 10.68
N ASN A 48 -3.35 -10.06 10.64
CA ASN A 48 -4.56 -9.58 9.98
C ASN A 48 -5.25 -8.43 10.73
N GLN A 49 -4.75 -8.03 11.90
CA GLN A 49 -5.16 -6.85 12.68
C GLN A 49 -4.13 -5.72 12.63
N LEU A 50 -2.97 -5.96 12.01
CA LEU A 50 -1.93 -4.96 11.83
C LEU A 50 -2.16 -4.22 10.51
N ILE A 51 -2.64 -2.98 10.61
CA ILE A 51 -2.86 -2.15 9.42
C ILE A 51 -1.53 -1.48 9.05
N ILE A 52 -1.07 -1.73 7.83
CA ILE A 52 0.14 -1.13 7.29
C ILE A 52 -0.23 0.09 6.45
N CYS A 53 0.53 1.18 6.59
CA CYS A 53 0.63 2.22 5.56
C CYS A 53 1.21 1.73 4.21
N ARG A 54 1.49 0.43 4.01
CA ARG A 54 2.35 -0.02 2.90
C ARG A 54 1.91 -1.21 2.05
N TYR A 55 1.08 -2.18 2.45
CA TYR A 55 0.27 -3.07 1.55
C TYR A 55 -0.30 -4.27 2.31
N PRO A 56 -1.52 -4.72 2.01
CA PRO A 56 -2.60 -3.95 1.40
C PRO A 56 -3.09 -2.84 2.34
N VAL A 57 -3.90 -1.90 1.85
CA VAL A 57 -4.32 -0.70 2.61
C VAL A 57 -5.83 -0.64 2.79
N LEU A 58 -6.27 0.18 3.75
CA LEU A 58 -7.67 0.52 3.94
C LEU A 58 -8.18 1.33 2.74
N ASP A 59 -9.25 0.87 2.09
CA ASP A 59 -9.81 1.46 0.88
C ASP A 59 -11.34 1.59 0.98
N ILE A 60 -11.88 2.70 0.49
CA ILE A 60 -13.32 2.90 0.34
C ILE A 60 -13.77 2.20 -0.95
N LYS A 61 -14.59 1.15 -0.81
CA LYS A 61 -15.02 0.31 -1.93
C LYS A 61 -15.66 1.13 -3.05
N GLY A 62 -15.14 0.95 -4.27
CA GLY A 62 -15.61 1.66 -5.46
C GLY A 62 -15.19 3.14 -5.54
N GLY A 63 -14.36 3.63 -4.62
CA GLY A 63 -13.70 4.94 -4.71
C GLY A 63 -14.54 6.17 -4.38
N GLU A 64 -15.86 6.07 -4.46
CA GLU A 64 -16.78 7.17 -4.12
C GLU A 64 -16.81 7.45 -2.61
N MET A 65 -16.48 8.68 -2.21
CA MET A 65 -16.56 9.13 -0.82
C MET A 65 -17.98 9.56 -0.44
N LYS A 66 -18.83 8.58 -0.14
CA LYS A 66 -20.20 8.80 0.36
C LYS A 66 -20.53 7.88 1.52
N LYS A 67 -21.55 8.25 2.29
CA LYS A 67 -22.12 7.41 3.35
C LYS A 67 -22.47 6.01 2.82
N ASP A 68 -22.42 5.02 3.71
CA ASP A 68 -22.79 3.62 3.50
C ASP A 68 -21.82 2.81 2.65
N LYS A 69 -20.69 3.41 2.25
CA LYS A 69 -19.64 2.69 1.53
C LYS A 69 -18.91 1.71 2.44
N ALA A 70 -18.79 0.48 1.98
CA ALA A 70 -18.01 -0.54 2.67
C ALA A 70 -16.53 -0.17 2.66
N ILE A 71 -15.86 -0.50 3.76
CA ILE A 71 -14.41 -0.42 3.84
C ILE A 71 -13.83 -1.81 3.58
N ILE A 72 -12.83 -1.84 2.71
CA ILE A 72 -12.20 -3.05 2.24
C ILE A 72 -10.69 -2.91 2.36
N GLN A 73 -10.03 -4.05 2.26
CA GLN A 73 -8.64 -4.10 1.93
C GLN A 73 -8.46 -4.02 0.42
N TYR A 74 -7.54 -3.18 -0.04
CA TYR A 74 -7.19 -3.12 -1.45
C TYR A 74 -5.71 -2.85 -1.67
N ALA A 75 -5.21 -3.24 -2.84
CA ALA A 75 -3.89 -2.88 -3.30
C ALA A 75 -3.69 -1.36 -3.25
N ARG A 76 -2.54 -0.92 -2.75
CA ARG A 76 -2.22 0.51 -2.69
C ARG A 76 -2.18 1.09 -4.12
N LYS A 77 -3.04 2.06 -4.40
CA LYS A 77 -3.10 2.74 -5.69
C LYS A 77 -1.97 3.75 -5.81
N ALA A 78 -1.26 3.74 -6.94
CA ALA A 78 -0.29 4.78 -7.27
C ALA A 78 -1.02 6.08 -7.68
N GLY A 79 -0.62 7.24 -7.15
CA GLY A 79 -1.19 8.54 -7.54
C GLY A 79 -2.36 9.03 -6.67
N LEU A 80 -3.45 9.50 -7.32
CA LEU A 80 -4.66 10.10 -6.69
C LEU A 80 -5.54 9.01 -6.05
N ALA A 81 -5.00 8.34 -5.05
CA ALA A 81 -5.69 7.33 -4.25
C ALA A 81 -6.50 8.00 -3.13
N THR A 82 -7.33 9.00 -3.45
CA THR A 82 -8.06 9.79 -2.44
C THR A 82 -8.91 8.91 -1.52
N ASN A 83 -9.44 7.80 -2.06
CA ASN A 83 -10.18 6.77 -1.35
C ASN A 83 -9.32 5.83 -0.48
N GLN A 84 -8.00 6.05 -0.43
CA GLN A 84 -7.01 5.36 0.42
C GLN A 84 -6.16 6.38 1.23
N ARG A 85 -6.56 7.65 1.27
CA ARG A 85 -5.91 8.67 2.09
C ARG A 85 -6.74 8.90 3.32
N TRP A 86 -6.20 8.48 4.45
CA TRP A 86 -6.86 8.55 5.74
C TRP A 86 -6.12 9.53 6.65
N SER A 87 -6.88 10.23 7.47
CA SER A 87 -6.40 11.09 8.53
C SER A 87 -7.02 10.62 9.84
N TYR A 88 -6.30 10.82 10.94
CA TYR A 88 -6.75 10.50 12.29
C TYR A 88 -6.64 11.74 13.16
N LEU A 89 -7.74 12.11 13.82
CA LEU A 89 -7.82 13.26 14.70
C LEU A 89 -8.95 13.07 15.70
N ASP A 90 -8.70 13.34 16.99
CA ASP A 90 -9.69 13.28 18.08
C ASP A 90 -10.47 11.95 18.14
N GLY A 91 -9.77 10.83 17.91
CA GLY A 91 -10.38 9.50 17.90
C GLY A 91 -11.15 9.15 16.62
N TYR A 92 -11.23 10.04 15.63
CA TYR A 92 -11.91 9.78 14.35
C TYR A 92 -10.90 9.44 13.26
N ILE A 93 -11.20 8.39 12.48
CA ILE A 93 -10.50 8.06 11.25
C ILE A 93 -11.38 8.48 10.07
N PHE A 94 -10.87 9.32 9.17
CA PHE A 94 -11.65 9.87 8.06
C PHE A 94 -10.85 9.98 6.76
N PRO A 95 -11.52 9.95 5.59
CA PRO A 95 -10.85 10.26 4.33
C PRO A 95 -10.36 11.71 4.34
N THR A 96 -9.10 11.94 4.01
CA THR A 96 -8.50 13.29 4.03
C THR A 96 -9.28 14.29 3.16
N ALA A 97 -9.86 13.81 2.06
CA ALA A 97 -10.66 14.63 1.13
C ALA A 97 -12.13 14.83 1.58
N ALA A 98 -12.60 14.11 2.61
CA ALA A 98 -13.98 14.22 3.11
C ALA A 98 -14.04 14.10 4.65
N PRO A 99 -13.56 15.10 5.43
CA PRO A 99 -13.46 15.02 6.89
C PRO A 99 -14.80 14.94 7.66
N HIS A 100 -15.92 15.18 6.97
CA HIS A 100 -17.27 15.04 7.52
C HIS A 100 -17.76 13.58 7.54
N LEU A 101 -17.05 12.69 6.86
CA LEU A 101 -17.29 11.25 6.85
C LEU A 101 -16.21 10.54 7.65
N VAL A 102 -16.57 9.53 8.43
CA VAL A 102 -15.68 8.81 9.34
C VAL A 102 -15.89 7.30 9.24
N LEU A 103 -14.88 6.55 9.66
CA LEU A 103 -14.92 5.11 9.83
C LEU A 103 -15.86 4.75 10.99
N ASP A 104 -16.82 3.87 10.71
CA ASP A 104 -17.85 3.45 11.66
C ASP A 104 -18.06 1.93 11.58
N ILE A 105 -18.59 1.37 12.66
CA ILE A 105 -18.92 -0.05 12.79
C ILE A 105 -20.41 -0.22 12.48
N ARG A 106 -20.73 -1.04 11.48
CA ARG A 106 -22.12 -1.31 11.11
C ARG A 106 -22.83 -2.01 12.27
N ASN A 107 -23.94 -1.42 12.74
CA ASN A 107 -24.68 -1.87 13.91
C ASN A 107 -23.82 -1.93 15.19
N GLY A 108 -22.91 -0.95 15.37
CA GLY A 108 -21.88 -0.98 16.41
C GLY A 108 -22.32 -0.81 17.87
N ASP A 109 -23.61 -0.91 18.20
CA ASP A 109 -24.10 -0.75 19.59
C ASP A 109 -23.62 -1.88 20.51
N ASP A 110 -23.42 -3.08 19.97
CA ASP A 110 -23.00 -4.27 20.71
C ASP A 110 -21.55 -4.71 20.43
N TYR A 111 -20.85 -4.00 19.52
CA TYR A 111 -19.51 -4.36 19.03
C TYR A 111 -19.39 -5.83 18.61
N LYS A 112 -20.45 -6.41 18.01
CA LYS A 112 -20.46 -7.81 17.61
C LYS A 112 -19.28 -8.14 16.70
N GLU A 113 -18.59 -9.25 17.00
CA GLU A 113 -17.53 -9.78 16.14
C GLU A 113 -18.02 -9.96 14.71
N SER A 114 -17.14 -9.75 13.73
CA SER A 114 -17.44 -9.74 12.30
C SER A 114 -18.31 -8.57 11.82
N SER A 115 -18.66 -7.61 12.68
CA SER A 115 -19.34 -6.39 12.21
C SER A 115 -18.46 -5.63 11.22
N HIS A 116 -19.06 -5.24 10.09
CA HIS A 116 -18.35 -4.65 8.97
C HIS A 116 -18.04 -3.18 9.24
N LEU A 117 -16.89 -2.71 8.74
CA LEU A 117 -16.60 -1.29 8.70
C LEU A 117 -17.21 -0.62 7.48
N PHE A 118 -17.69 0.60 7.68
CA PHE A 118 -18.26 1.41 6.61
C PHE A 118 -17.98 2.90 6.85
N LEU A 119 -18.16 3.70 5.80
CA LEU A 119 -18.06 5.15 5.87
C LEU A 119 -19.41 5.74 6.29
N ASN A 120 -19.43 6.51 7.37
CA ASN A 120 -20.64 7.16 7.88
C ASN A 120 -20.42 8.66 8.11
N THR A 121 -21.50 9.41 8.29
CA THR A 121 -21.40 10.82 8.73
C THR A 121 -20.88 10.87 10.16
N LYS A 122 -19.93 11.78 10.42
CA LYS A 122 -19.39 12.03 11.76
C LYS A 122 -20.52 12.39 12.74
N ASN A 123 -20.62 11.64 13.82
CA ASN A 123 -21.55 11.84 14.91
C ASN A 123 -20.77 11.85 16.24
N PRO A 124 -20.65 13.01 16.90
CA PRO A 124 -19.95 13.14 18.19
C PRO A 124 -20.43 12.23 19.30
N ASN A 125 -21.67 11.75 19.22
CA ASN A 125 -22.30 10.90 20.23
C ASN A 125 -22.17 9.40 19.91
N SER A 126 -21.49 9.03 18.82
CA SER A 126 -21.36 7.63 18.38
C SER A 126 -20.06 7.01 18.89
N ALA A 127 -20.17 6.16 19.90
CA ALA A 127 -19.02 5.41 20.42
C ALA A 127 -18.40 4.46 19.38
N SER A 128 -19.19 3.96 18.43
CA SER A 128 -18.75 3.12 17.32
C SER A 128 -17.82 3.83 16.31
N GLN A 129 -17.75 5.16 16.36
CA GLN A 129 -16.90 6.00 15.50
C GLN A 129 -15.60 6.43 16.18
N GLN A 130 -15.34 5.93 17.40
CA GLN A 130 -14.19 6.31 18.22
C GLN A 130 -13.15 5.20 18.25
N TRP A 131 -11.96 5.56 17.79
CA TRP A 131 -10.82 4.68 17.61
C TRP A 131 -9.65 5.13 18.45
N VAL A 132 -8.79 4.19 18.85
CA VAL A 132 -7.46 4.47 19.41
C VAL A 132 -6.41 3.77 18.57
N ILE A 133 -5.29 4.45 18.34
CA ILE A 133 -4.16 3.93 17.58
C ILE A 133 -3.10 3.46 18.56
N GLU A 134 -2.82 2.17 18.53
CA GLU A 134 -1.80 1.53 19.36
C GLU A 134 -0.61 1.13 18.48
N PRO A 135 0.54 1.82 18.56
CA PRO A 135 1.75 1.41 17.85
C PRO A 135 2.14 -0.01 18.23
N PHE A 136 2.52 -0.80 17.24
CA PHE A 136 3.07 -2.12 17.44
C PHE A 136 4.60 -2.01 17.49
N GLU A 137 5.13 -1.80 18.69
CA GLU A 137 6.58 -1.69 18.94
C GLU A 137 7.12 -2.95 19.63
N ASP A 138 7.81 -3.82 18.89
CA ASP A 138 8.87 -4.67 19.43
C ASP A 138 9.94 -4.88 18.36
N HIS A 139 11.20 -4.71 18.74
CA HIS A 139 12.40 -4.95 17.94
C HIS A 139 12.43 -6.39 17.39
N ARG A 140 11.78 -7.33 18.08
CA ARG A 140 11.56 -8.72 17.63
C ARG A 140 10.50 -8.84 16.53
N SER A 141 9.49 -7.97 16.54
CA SER A 141 8.42 -8.00 15.54
C SER A 141 8.90 -7.65 14.13
N ASN A 142 9.97 -6.86 13.98
CA ASN A 142 10.57 -6.64 12.66
C ASN A 142 11.17 -7.94 12.06
N GLN A 143 11.74 -8.81 12.91
CA GLN A 143 12.23 -10.14 12.51
C GLN A 143 11.07 -11.12 12.30
N ASP A 144 10.04 -11.12 13.14
CA ASP A 144 8.88 -12.00 12.98
C ASP A 144 8.05 -11.63 11.74
N LEU A 145 7.93 -10.33 11.44
CA LEU A 145 7.34 -9.84 10.19
C LEU A 145 8.20 -10.20 8.97
N GLU A 146 9.51 -10.37 9.13
CA GLU A 146 10.41 -10.87 8.08
C GLU A 146 10.26 -12.39 7.87
N LEU A 147 9.80 -13.13 8.88
CA LEU A 147 9.41 -14.55 8.79
C LEU A 147 8.00 -14.75 8.19
N LEU A 148 7.08 -13.82 8.47
CA LEU A 148 5.69 -13.82 7.98
C LEU A 148 5.52 -13.22 6.60
N ARG A 149 6.49 -12.40 6.16
CA ARG A 149 6.68 -12.06 4.76
C ARG A 149 7.54 -13.17 4.16
N PRO A 150 6.99 -14.19 3.48
CA PRO A 150 7.85 -15.01 2.64
C PRO A 150 8.64 -14.03 1.75
N PRO A 151 9.99 -14.15 1.66
CA PRO A 151 10.73 -13.41 0.65
C PRO A 151 9.99 -13.61 -0.67
N PRO A 152 9.89 -12.56 -1.52
CA PRO A 152 9.13 -12.58 -2.77
C PRO A 152 9.17 -13.98 -3.32
N SER A 153 8.02 -14.68 -3.29
CA SER A 153 7.97 -16.11 -3.54
C SER A 153 8.89 -16.39 -4.72
N LYS A 154 9.83 -17.34 -4.61
CA LYS A 154 10.65 -17.83 -5.72
C LYS A 154 9.78 -18.53 -6.77
N LYS A 155 8.63 -17.96 -7.13
CA LYS A 155 8.06 -18.15 -8.44
C LYS A 155 9.10 -17.55 -9.38
N HIS A 156 9.71 -18.40 -10.19
CA HIS A 156 10.55 -18.01 -11.30
C HIS A 156 9.72 -17.18 -12.28
N PHE A 157 9.49 -15.91 -11.96
CA PHE A 157 9.10 -14.92 -12.94
C PHE A 157 10.38 -14.36 -13.54
N GLU A 158 10.43 -14.23 -14.87
CA GLU A 158 11.58 -13.62 -15.55
C GLU A 158 11.79 -12.15 -15.14
N PHE A 159 10.80 -11.51 -14.51
CA PHE A 159 10.80 -10.10 -14.10
C PHE A 159 9.91 -9.82 -12.87
N PRO A 160 10.10 -8.68 -12.15
CA PRO A 160 9.26 -8.26 -11.02
C PRO A 160 7.76 -8.19 -11.32
N SER A 161 6.91 -8.65 -10.40
CA SER A 161 5.46 -8.49 -10.56
C SER A 161 5.00 -7.06 -10.22
N PRO A 162 3.86 -6.59 -10.77
CA PRO A 162 3.30 -5.27 -10.45
C PRO A 162 3.14 -4.98 -8.95
N GLU A 163 2.80 -5.99 -8.15
CA GLU A 163 2.62 -5.88 -6.69
C GLU A 163 3.94 -5.58 -5.98
N GLN A 164 5.05 -6.07 -6.52
CA GLN A 164 6.38 -5.96 -5.91
C GLN A 164 7.07 -4.62 -6.20
N LEU A 165 6.64 -3.90 -7.24
CA LEU A 165 7.33 -2.70 -7.73
C LEU A 165 7.44 -1.60 -6.67
N CYS A 166 6.36 -1.39 -5.91
CA CYS A 166 6.35 -0.38 -4.84
C CYS A 166 7.33 -0.73 -3.71
N ASP A 167 7.42 -2.01 -3.36
CA ASP A 167 8.34 -2.48 -2.31
C ASP A 167 9.78 -2.33 -2.75
N TYR A 168 10.10 -2.69 -3.99
CA TYR A 168 11.43 -2.49 -4.55
C TYR A 168 11.82 -1.01 -4.62
N TYR A 169 10.91 -0.14 -5.04
CA TYR A 169 11.13 1.31 -5.01
C TYR A 169 11.46 1.81 -3.61
N ARG A 170 10.74 1.34 -2.59
CA ARG A 170 10.96 1.71 -1.19
C ARG A 170 12.35 1.27 -0.72
N LEU A 171 12.69 0.00 -0.93
CA LEU A 171 13.99 -0.57 -0.54
C LEU A 171 15.16 0.24 -1.12
N VAL A 172 15.04 0.63 -2.39
CA VAL A 172 16.08 1.35 -3.13
C VAL A 172 16.11 2.85 -2.82
N TYR A 173 14.99 3.57 -2.96
CA TYR A 173 15.01 5.04 -2.89
C TYR A 173 14.75 5.61 -1.50
N LEU A 174 13.96 4.92 -0.68
CA LEU A 174 13.54 5.44 0.63
C LEU A 174 14.43 4.90 1.74
N GLU A 175 14.66 3.58 1.74
CA GLU A 175 15.44 2.90 2.77
C GLU A 175 16.93 2.86 2.44
N LYS A 176 17.28 3.05 1.17
CA LYS A 176 18.66 3.07 0.67
C LYS A 176 19.44 1.85 1.18
N GLN A 177 18.80 0.68 1.10
CA GLN A 177 19.40 -0.57 1.56
C GLN A 177 20.76 -0.75 0.88
N LYS A 178 21.79 -1.16 1.63
CA LYS A 178 23.16 -1.24 1.10
C LYS A 178 23.32 -2.30 0.00
N GLU A 179 22.66 -3.44 0.18
CA GLU A 179 22.68 -4.56 -0.76
C GLU A 179 21.28 -4.78 -1.31
N VAL A 180 21.15 -4.74 -2.63
CA VAL A 180 19.88 -4.89 -3.34
C VAL A 180 20.07 -5.85 -4.51
N THR A 181 19.09 -6.72 -4.73
CA THR A 181 19.11 -7.70 -5.82
C THR A 181 18.86 -7.02 -7.17
N ASP A 182 19.27 -7.67 -8.26
CA ASP A 182 19.02 -7.20 -9.63
C ASP A 182 17.53 -7.04 -9.93
N GLN A 183 16.71 -7.95 -9.40
CA GLN A 183 15.25 -7.88 -9.47
C GLN A 183 14.71 -6.64 -8.74
N ALA A 184 15.29 -6.29 -7.57
CA ALA A 184 14.90 -5.09 -6.85
C ALA A 184 15.30 -3.81 -7.60
N LEU A 185 16.47 -3.79 -8.24
CA LEU A 185 16.88 -2.68 -9.10
C LEU A 185 15.93 -2.51 -10.29
N ALA A 186 15.59 -3.61 -10.97
CA ALA A 186 14.66 -3.61 -12.08
C ALA A 186 13.27 -3.10 -11.65
N GLY A 187 12.75 -3.61 -10.53
CA GLY A 187 11.43 -3.23 -10.03
C GLY A 187 11.37 -1.78 -9.54
N ALA A 188 12.42 -1.30 -8.88
CA ALA A 188 12.53 0.09 -8.44
C ALA A 188 12.59 1.06 -9.63
N ALA A 189 13.37 0.74 -10.66
CA ALA A 189 13.46 1.51 -11.89
C ALA A 189 12.11 1.56 -12.61
N ALA A 190 11.43 0.41 -12.74
CA ALA A 190 10.11 0.31 -13.34
C ALA A 190 9.09 1.24 -12.63
N PHE A 191 9.02 1.16 -11.30
CA PHE A 191 8.10 1.99 -10.51
C PHE A 191 8.43 3.50 -10.61
N LYS A 192 9.73 3.84 -10.56
CA LYS A 192 10.17 5.24 -10.68
C LYS A 192 9.84 5.80 -12.07
N GLY A 193 10.05 5.04 -13.13
CA GLY A 193 9.65 5.41 -14.49
C GLY A 193 8.16 5.67 -14.61
N LEU A 194 7.32 4.79 -14.05
CA LEU A 194 5.86 4.99 -13.98
C LEU A 194 5.48 6.28 -13.24
N LYS A 195 6.13 6.58 -12.11
CA LYS A 195 5.90 7.84 -11.38
C LYS A 195 6.29 9.07 -12.20
N LEU A 196 7.40 9.00 -12.94
CA LEU A 196 7.85 10.09 -13.80
C LEU A 196 6.87 10.32 -14.95
N LEU A 197 6.37 9.26 -15.58
CA LEU A 197 5.36 9.35 -16.63
C LEU A 197 4.09 10.04 -16.13
N VAL A 198 3.56 9.62 -14.98
CA VAL A 198 2.34 10.23 -14.40
C VAL A 198 2.54 11.71 -14.14
N VAL A 199 3.71 12.12 -13.66
CA VAL A 199 4.03 13.54 -13.44
C VAL A 199 4.10 14.30 -14.76
N GLU A 200 4.71 13.72 -15.79
CA GLU A 200 4.87 14.36 -17.10
C GLU A 200 3.54 14.52 -17.82
N GLN A 201 2.71 13.48 -17.85
CA GLN A 201 1.36 13.53 -18.46
C GLN A 201 0.47 14.55 -17.76
N ARG A 202 0.55 14.66 -16.43
CA ARG A 202 -0.18 15.70 -15.68
C ARG A 202 0.26 17.11 -16.03
N LYS A 203 1.56 17.34 -16.25
CA LYS A 203 2.04 18.66 -16.68
C LYS A 203 1.52 19.05 -18.06
N LYS A 204 1.36 18.06 -18.94
CA LYS A 204 0.80 18.25 -20.29
C LYS A 204 -0.74 18.33 -20.32
N GLY A 205 -1.40 17.93 -19.23
CA GLY A 205 -2.85 17.80 -19.19
C GLY A 205 -3.38 16.62 -20.01
N GLU A 206 -2.53 15.64 -20.29
CA GLU A 206 -2.86 14.46 -21.09
C GLU A 206 -3.27 13.26 -20.22
N PRO A 207 -4.11 12.35 -20.75
CA PRO A 207 -4.35 11.04 -20.13
C PRO A 207 -3.05 10.26 -19.94
N ILE A 208 -2.97 9.43 -18.89
CA ILE A 208 -1.77 8.62 -18.62
C ILE A 208 -1.49 7.64 -19.77
N ASN A 209 -2.54 7.15 -20.43
CA ASN A 209 -2.50 6.23 -21.57
C ASN A 209 -2.57 6.92 -22.94
N SER A 210 -2.07 8.16 -23.06
CA SER A 210 -2.03 8.85 -24.36
C SER A 210 -1.11 8.17 -25.38
N ASP A 211 -1.30 8.50 -26.66
CA ASP A 211 -0.45 8.01 -27.75
C ASP A 211 1.02 8.40 -27.49
N GLY A 212 1.91 7.41 -27.52
CA GLY A 212 3.34 7.59 -27.22
C GLY A 212 3.72 7.49 -25.72
N ALA A 213 2.75 7.32 -24.81
CA ALA A 213 3.02 7.14 -23.38
C ALA A 213 3.90 5.92 -23.09
N ARG A 214 3.74 4.83 -23.86
CA ARG A 214 4.56 3.62 -23.73
C ARG A 214 6.02 3.86 -24.10
N ASP A 215 6.29 4.57 -25.19
CA ASP A 215 7.66 4.87 -25.62
C ASP A 215 8.35 5.81 -24.63
N MET A 216 7.59 6.79 -24.11
CA MET A 216 8.08 7.66 -23.05
C MET A 216 8.40 6.90 -21.76
N LEU A 217 7.49 6.02 -21.33
CA LEU A 217 7.71 5.14 -20.18
C LEU A 217 8.98 4.31 -20.35
N LYS A 218 9.14 3.68 -21.52
CA LYS A 218 10.31 2.87 -21.86
C LYS A 218 11.60 3.68 -21.71
N GLY A 219 11.66 4.89 -22.29
CA GLY A 219 12.81 5.78 -22.16
C GLY A 219 13.15 6.13 -20.71
N MET A 220 12.14 6.49 -19.92
CA MET A 220 12.30 6.83 -18.49
C MET A 220 12.80 5.63 -17.67
N VAL A 221 12.25 4.43 -17.91
CA VAL A 221 12.62 3.20 -17.21
C VAL A 221 14.06 2.79 -17.54
N ILE A 222 14.46 2.83 -18.82
CA ILE A 222 15.84 2.51 -19.23
C ILE A 222 16.84 3.46 -18.57
N GLN A 223 16.55 4.76 -18.58
CA GLN A 223 17.43 5.76 -17.99
C GLN A 223 17.59 5.51 -16.48
N GLU A 224 16.48 5.28 -15.79
CA GLU A 224 16.50 5.06 -14.34
C GLU A 224 17.20 3.75 -13.97
N ALA A 225 16.98 2.66 -14.73
CA ALA A 225 17.67 1.40 -14.50
C ALA A 225 19.19 1.56 -14.60
N LYS A 226 19.68 2.27 -15.62
CA LYS A 226 21.11 2.55 -15.79
C LYS A 226 21.67 3.38 -14.63
N LEU A 227 20.93 4.39 -14.15
CA LEU A 227 21.32 5.19 -13.00
C LEU A 227 21.44 4.33 -11.74
N LEU A 228 20.43 3.51 -11.45
CA LEU A 228 20.43 2.63 -10.29
C LEU A 228 21.57 1.61 -10.34
N ILE A 229 21.82 0.99 -11.49
CA ILE A 229 22.94 0.06 -11.66
C ILE A 229 24.27 0.76 -11.37
N SER A 230 24.50 1.95 -11.92
CA SER A 230 25.74 2.71 -11.69
C SER A 230 25.95 3.10 -10.23
N HIS A 231 24.87 3.33 -9.49
CA HIS A 231 24.92 3.66 -8.06
C HIS A 231 25.16 2.43 -7.18
N TYR A 232 24.55 1.29 -7.51
CA TYR A 232 24.51 0.10 -6.65
C TYR A 232 25.53 -0.98 -6.99
N ARG A 233 26.23 -0.84 -8.10
CA ARG A 233 27.26 -1.80 -8.53
C ARG A 233 28.57 -1.05 -8.67
N SER A 234 29.42 -1.19 -7.64
CA SER A 234 30.77 -0.61 -7.58
C SER A 234 31.74 -1.27 -8.57
N SER A 235 31.46 -2.51 -8.96
CA SER A 235 32.24 -3.29 -9.92
C SER A 235 31.58 -3.24 -11.30
N ALA A 236 32.39 -3.33 -12.36
CA ALA A 236 31.88 -3.40 -13.73
C ALA A 236 30.89 -4.57 -13.88
N VAL A 237 29.62 -4.23 -14.08
CA VAL A 237 28.54 -5.18 -14.34
C VAL A 237 28.75 -5.75 -15.74
N SER A 238 28.51 -7.06 -15.93
CA SER A 238 28.62 -7.64 -17.27
C SER A 238 27.58 -7.01 -18.20
N GLN A 239 27.91 -6.90 -19.48
CA GLN A 239 26.97 -6.37 -20.49
C GLN A 239 25.65 -7.15 -20.48
N GLN A 240 25.72 -8.48 -20.26
CA GLN A 240 24.54 -9.34 -20.18
C GLN A 240 23.66 -9.01 -18.98
N GLN A 241 24.25 -8.85 -17.80
CA GLN A 241 23.52 -8.50 -16.58
C GLN A 241 22.86 -7.12 -16.67
N LEU A 242 23.50 -6.14 -17.32
CA LEU A 242 22.89 -4.85 -17.60
C LEU A 242 21.65 -5.00 -18.50
N VAL A 243 21.77 -5.76 -19.58
CA VAL A 243 20.66 -6.04 -20.51
C VAL A 243 19.50 -6.72 -19.78
N ASP A 244 19.80 -7.69 -18.91
CA ASP A 244 18.78 -8.44 -18.17
C ASP A 244 18.01 -7.56 -17.17
N ILE A 245 18.70 -6.71 -16.40
CA ILE A 245 18.06 -5.78 -15.46
C ILE A 245 17.17 -4.78 -16.20
N VAL A 246 17.68 -4.20 -17.29
CA VAL A 246 16.92 -3.21 -18.09
C VAL A 246 15.68 -3.85 -18.70
N ARG A 247 15.84 -5.03 -19.33
CA ARG A 247 14.71 -5.77 -19.92
C ARG A 247 13.67 -6.12 -18.85
N GLY A 248 14.11 -6.57 -17.67
CA GLY A 248 13.22 -6.87 -16.56
C GLY A 248 12.45 -5.65 -16.06
N ALA A 249 13.10 -4.48 -16.01
CA ALA A 249 12.46 -3.23 -15.65
C ALA A 249 11.41 -2.81 -16.69
N GLU A 250 11.73 -2.91 -17.98
CA GLU A 250 10.81 -2.59 -19.08
C GLU A 250 9.58 -3.50 -19.08
N GLN A 251 9.78 -4.81 -18.96
CA GLN A 251 8.68 -5.78 -18.92
C GLN A 251 7.78 -5.57 -17.71
N ALA A 252 8.35 -5.32 -16.54
CA ALA A 252 7.58 -5.07 -15.33
C ALA A 252 6.79 -3.75 -15.41
N ALA A 253 7.40 -2.68 -15.93
CA ALA A 253 6.73 -1.41 -16.16
C ALA A 253 5.59 -1.53 -17.19
N ALA A 254 5.83 -2.22 -18.30
CA ALA A 254 4.84 -2.46 -19.34
C ALA A 254 3.66 -3.29 -18.80
N SER A 255 3.94 -4.36 -18.06
CA SER A 255 2.91 -5.20 -17.43
C SER A 255 2.03 -4.39 -16.47
N TYR A 256 2.66 -3.58 -15.60
CA TYR A 256 1.93 -2.67 -14.71
C TYR A 256 1.10 -1.65 -15.52
N PHE A 257 1.69 -1.05 -16.55
CA PHE A 257 1.03 -0.03 -17.35
C PHE A 257 -0.22 -0.56 -18.05
N SER A 258 -0.11 -1.72 -18.71
CA SER A 258 -1.23 -2.37 -19.39
C SER A 258 -2.35 -2.72 -18.42
N ARG A 259 -2.00 -3.27 -17.25
CA ARG A 259 -2.99 -3.64 -16.24
C ARG A 259 -3.72 -2.43 -15.65
N GLU A 260 -2.99 -1.38 -15.30
CA GLU A 260 -3.53 -0.29 -14.49
C GLU A 260 -4.14 0.84 -15.33
N TYR A 261 -3.65 1.08 -16.55
CA TYR A 261 -4.04 2.24 -17.36
C TYR A 261 -4.71 1.90 -18.69
N GLU A 262 -4.70 0.63 -19.13
CA GLU A 262 -5.31 0.23 -20.42
C GLU A 262 -6.50 -0.73 -20.26
N GLN A 263 -6.62 -1.42 -19.12
CA GLN A 263 -7.77 -2.27 -18.80
C GLN A 263 -8.92 -1.51 -18.11
N GLN A 264 -8.92 -0.17 -18.18
CA GLN A 264 -10.00 0.70 -17.66
C GLN A 264 -11.01 1.07 -18.73
#